data_AF-A0A4S3LUV6-F1
#
_entry.id   AF-A0A4S3LUV6-F1
#
_cell.length_a   1.000
_cell.length_b   1.000
_cell.length_c   1.000
_cell.angle_alpha   90.00
_cell.angle_beta   90.00
_cell.angle_gamma   90.00
#
_symmetry.space_group_name_H-M   'P 1'
#
loop_
_entity.id
_entity.type
_entity.pdbx_description
1 polymer ?
#
loop_
_entity_poly.entity_id
_entity_poly.type
_entity_poly.pdbx_seq_one_letter_code
_entity_poly.pdbx_strand_id
1 'polypeptide(L)'
;MIILNTAVILEMINPRPQKNVLQWLDAQDTTQLYLTSLSVAALFSWVENLPENQPKAALSEALLEMLNQDFAGRLLSFDAASALYYPRVSALLKAANRDMPEPDIQLAAVCLNHQATLATDHPENFTLAGVQFVNPWDAAETPRWREEAAEYYVMSRKS
;
A
#
# COMPACT_ATOMS: atom_id res chain seq x y z
N MET A 1 -1.61 -11.95 -1.16
CA MET A 1 -1.55 -10.85 -0.18
C MET A 1 -1.01 -9.57 -0.81
N ILE A 2 -1.46 -8.43 -0.31
CA ILE A 2 -1.06 -7.09 -0.71
C ILE A 2 -0.63 -6.33 0.55
N ILE A 3 0.56 -5.74 0.53
CA ILE A 3 1.04 -4.86 1.58
C ILE A 3 0.68 -3.42 1.20
N LEU A 4 -0.01 -2.72 2.09
CA LEU A 4 -0.35 -1.32 1.90
C LEU A 4 0.81 -0.44 2.41
N ASN A 5 1.33 0.42 1.54
CA ASN A 5 2.24 1.47 1.97
C ASN A 5 1.49 2.50 2.83
N THR A 6 2.23 3.23 3.66
CA THR A 6 1.71 4.28 4.56
C THR A 6 0.84 5.30 3.84
N ALA A 7 1.21 5.68 2.61
CA ALA A 7 0.43 6.63 1.81
C ALA A 7 -1.01 6.17 1.56
N VAL A 8 -1.24 4.86 1.35
CA VAL A 8 -2.59 4.31 1.15
C VAL A 8 -3.45 4.50 2.40
N ILE A 9 -2.88 4.26 3.58
CA ILE A 9 -3.57 4.47 4.86
C ILE A 9 -3.84 5.95 5.12
N LEU A 10 -2.85 6.81 4.87
CA LEU A 10 -3.01 8.26 5.00
C LEU A 10 -4.10 8.79 4.08
N GLU A 11 -4.25 8.21 2.88
CA GLU A 11 -5.33 8.55 1.96
C GLU A 11 -6.70 8.07 2.46
N MET A 12 -6.79 6.88 3.07
CA MET A 12 -8.05 6.39 3.67
C MET A 12 -8.57 7.33 4.77
N ILE A 13 -7.68 7.92 5.57
CA ILE A 13 -8.05 8.84 6.65
C ILE A 13 -8.11 10.31 6.21
N ASN A 14 -7.82 10.60 4.94
CA ASN A 14 -7.91 11.94 4.37
C ASN A 14 -9.38 12.40 4.38
N PRO A 15 -9.71 13.63 4.84
CA PRO A 15 -11.08 14.15 4.80
C PRO A 15 -11.67 14.25 3.39
N ARG A 16 -10.82 14.28 2.36
CA ARG A 16 -11.22 14.31 0.94
C ARG A 16 -10.37 13.30 0.16
N PRO A 17 -10.62 11.99 0.34
CA PRO A 17 -9.84 10.96 -0.32
C PRO A 17 -10.14 10.92 -1.82
N GLN A 18 -9.15 10.56 -2.62
CA GLN A 18 -9.35 10.31 -4.04
C GLN A 18 -10.15 9.02 -4.25
N LYS A 19 -11.16 9.12 -5.12
CA LYS A 19 -12.17 8.06 -5.30
C LYS A 19 -11.58 6.77 -5.89
N ASN A 20 -10.60 6.87 -6.77
CA ASN A 20 -9.85 5.75 -7.35
C ASN A 20 -9.23 4.86 -6.28
N VAL A 21 -8.59 5.44 -5.26
CA VAL A 21 -7.96 4.68 -4.17
C VAL A 21 -9.01 3.91 -3.37
N LEU A 22 -10.12 4.57 -3.01
CA LEU A 22 -11.23 3.92 -2.31
C LEU A 22 -11.85 2.80 -3.16
N GLN A 23 -12.11 3.05 -4.45
CA GLN A 23 -12.65 2.04 -5.37
C GLN A 23 -11.70 0.85 -5.53
N TRP A 24 -10.39 1.09 -5.57
CA TRP A 24 -9.39 0.03 -5.62
C TRP A 24 -9.40 -0.78 -4.33
N LEU A 25 -9.46 -0.14 -3.16
CA LEU A 25 -9.55 -0.81 -1.85
C LEU A 25 -10.83 -1.64 -1.72
N ASP A 26 -11.98 -1.09 -2.12
CA ASP A 26 -13.29 -1.77 -2.10
C ASP A 26 -13.33 -3.01 -3.01
N ALA A 27 -12.46 -3.07 -4.02
CA ALA A 27 -12.34 -4.21 -4.92
C ALA A 27 -11.44 -5.33 -4.37
N GLN A 28 -10.70 -5.11 -3.28
CA GLN A 28 -9.82 -6.11 -2.69
C GLN A 28 -10.53 -6.98 -1.66
N ASP A 29 -10.07 -8.21 -1.51
CA ASP A 29 -10.38 -9.01 -0.32
C ASP A 29 -9.64 -8.41 0.89
N THR A 30 -10.37 -7.88 1.86
CA THR A 30 -9.79 -7.24 3.05
C THR A 30 -8.91 -8.18 3.85
N THR A 31 -9.15 -9.50 3.81
CA THR A 31 -8.30 -10.50 4.47
C THR A 31 -6.93 -10.66 3.82
N GLN A 32 -6.77 -10.16 2.60
CA GLN A 32 -5.52 -10.17 1.84
C GLN A 32 -4.72 -8.86 1.96
N LEU A 33 -5.22 -7.86 2.69
CA LEU A 33 -4.54 -6.58 2.92
C LEU A 33 -3.72 -6.61 4.21
N TYR A 34 -2.47 -6.17 4.14
CA TYR A 34 -1.52 -6.21 5.25
C TYR A 34 -0.83 -4.86 5.42
N LEU A 35 -0.41 -4.59 6.65
CA LEU A 35 0.51 -3.49 6.97
C LEU A 35 1.83 -4.06 7.50
N THR A 36 2.84 -3.20 7.58
CA THR A 36 4.13 -3.57 8.17
C THR A 36 4.39 -2.78 9.45
N SER A 37 5.30 -3.27 10.28
CA SER A 37 5.83 -2.50 11.42
C SER A 37 6.44 -1.16 10.98
N LEU A 38 6.94 -1.08 9.73
CA LEU A 38 7.46 0.15 9.13
C LEU A 38 6.33 1.14 8.84
N SER A 39 5.21 0.65 8.29
CA SER A 39 4.00 1.46 8.07
C SER A 39 3.46 2.01 9.39
N VAL A 40 3.43 1.17 10.44
CA VAL A 40 3.04 1.59 11.80
C VAL A 40 3.98 2.71 12.29
N ALA A 41 5.30 2.51 12.25
CA ALA A 41 6.26 3.52 12.68
C ALA A 41 6.09 4.85 11.93
N ALA A 42 5.86 4.80 10.61
CA ALA A 42 5.64 5.97 9.78
C ALA A 42 4.33 6.70 10.13
N LEU A 43 3.23 5.98 10.34
CA LEU A 43 1.94 6.56 10.73
C LEU A 43 2.02 7.31 12.06
N PHE A 44 2.60 6.71 13.09
CA PHE A 44 2.72 7.37 14.39
C PHE A 44 3.75 8.50 14.36
N SER A 45 4.82 8.38 13.56
CA SER A 45 5.73 9.50 13.32
C SER A 45 5.02 10.69 12.65
N TRP A 46 4.11 10.43 11.70
CA TRP A 46 3.31 11.47 11.08
C TRP A 46 2.41 12.16 12.12
N VAL A 47 1.74 11.40 13.01
CA VAL A 47 0.91 11.97 14.10
C VAL A 47 1.73 12.88 15.01
N GLU A 48 2.91 12.45 15.44
CA GLU A 48 3.79 13.24 16.32
C GLU A 48 4.22 14.56 15.67
N ASN A 49 4.43 14.54 14.35
CA ASN A 49 4.86 15.71 13.57
C ASN A 49 3.72 16.66 13.18
N LEU A 50 2.46 16.36 13.52
CA LEU A 50 1.35 17.27 13.26
C LEU A 50 1.51 18.59 14.06
N PRO A 51 0.98 19.72 13.55
CA PRO A 51 0.86 20.94 14.33
C PRO A 51 0.08 20.72 15.64
N GLU A 52 0.40 21.49 16.69
CA GLU A 52 -0.24 21.38 18.03
C GLU A 52 -1.75 21.60 18.02
N ASN A 53 -2.29 22.30 17.04
CA ASN A 53 -3.73 22.53 16.90
C ASN A 53 -4.47 21.36 16.22
N GLN A 54 -3.78 20.29 15.85
CA GLN A 54 -4.39 19.07 15.29
C GLN A 54 -4.81 18.11 16.39
N PRO A 55 -5.82 17.25 16.15
CA PRO A 55 -6.31 16.30 17.15
C PRO A 55 -5.38 15.07 17.27
N LYS A 56 -4.11 15.27 17.66
CA LYS A 56 -3.08 14.22 17.74
C LYS A 56 -3.54 12.99 18.53
N ALA A 57 -4.11 13.21 19.71
CA ALA A 57 -4.57 12.12 20.59
C ALA A 57 -5.69 11.30 19.93
N ALA A 58 -6.72 11.96 19.38
CA ALA A 58 -7.83 11.26 18.74
C ALA A 58 -7.39 10.52 17.46
N LEU A 59 -6.45 11.08 16.68
CA LEU A 59 -5.88 10.40 15.52
C LEU A 59 -5.04 9.18 15.93
N SER A 60 -4.24 9.31 16.98
CA SER A 60 -3.46 8.20 17.54
C SER A 60 -4.37 7.05 18.02
N GLU A 61 -5.44 7.39 18.74
CA GLU A 61 -6.44 6.42 19.20
C GLU A 61 -7.15 5.71 18.03
N ALA A 62 -7.60 6.47 17.03
CA ALA A 62 -8.26 5.90 15.85
C ALA A 62 -7.33 4.98 15.05
N LEU A 63 -6.05 5.34 14.90
CA LEU A 63 -5.06 4.48 14.25
C LEU A 63 -4.80 3.21 15.06
N LEU A 64 -4.68 3.29 16.40
CA LEU A 64 -4.55 2.11 17.25
C LEU A 64 -5.77 1.19 17.14
N GLU A 65 -6.98 1.74 17.09
CA GLU A 65 -8.20 0.97 16.90
C GLU A 65 -8.19 0.23 15.55
N MET A 66 -7.91 0.93 14.46
CA MET A 66 -7.76 0.33 13.12
C MET A 66 -6.71 -0.78 13.10
N LEU A 67 -5.54 -0.58 13.73
CA LEU A 67 -4.50 -1.61 13.78
C LEU A 67 -4.95 -2.86 14.55
N ASN A 68 -5.69 -2.68 15.66
CA ASN A 68 -6.11 -3.77 16.53
C ASN A 68 -7.38 -4.49 16.04
N GLN A 69 -8.27 -3.82 15.32
CA GLN A 69 -9.51 -4.39 14.82
C GLN A 69 -9.39 -4.79 13.35
N ASP A 70 -9.01 -3.85 12.49
CA ASP A 70 -9.00 -4.03 11.04
C ASP A 70 -7.74 -4.70 10.51
N PHE A 71 -6.64 -4.73 11.27
CA PHE A 71 -5.39 -5.38 10.87
C PHE A 71 -4.85 -6.38 11.91
N ALA A 72 -5.69 -6.81 12.86
CA ALA A 72 -5.33 -7.87 13.80
C ALA A 72 -4.80 -9.12 13.07
N GLY A 73 -3.60 -9.55 13.43
CA GLY A 73 -2.92 -10.69 12.79
C GLY A 73 -2.39 -10.43 11.38
N ARG A 74 -2.47 -9.19 10.87
CA ARG A 74 -2.04 -8.78 9.52
C ARG A 74 -1.01 -7.64 9.54
N LEU A 75 -0.28 -7.52 10.65
CA LEU A 75 0.88 -6.64 10.81
C LEU A 75 2.17 -7.45 10.66
N LEU A 76 2.88 -7.26 9.55
CA LEU A 76 4.13 -7.96 9.24
C LEU A 76 5.32 -7.22 9.85
N SER A 77 6.23 -7.95 10.49
CA SER A 77 7.47 -7.37 11.02
C SER A 77 8.57 -7.33 9.96
N PHE A 78 9.45 -6.33 10.02
CA PHE A 78 10.79 -6.48 9.44
C PHE A 78 11.63 -7.37 10.37
N ASP A 79 11.55 -8.68 10.14
CA ASP A 79 12.21 -9.70 10.95
C ASP A 79 13.50 -10.22 10.31
N ALA A 80 14.16 -11.19 10.96
CA ALA A 80 15.40 -11.77 10.45
C ALA A 80 15.22 -12.43 9.07
N ALA A 81 14.06 -13.04 8.80
CA ALA A 81 13.75 -13.64 7.50
C ALA A 81 13.66 -12.58 6.40
N SER A 82 12.98 -11.46 6.69
CA SER A 82 12.89 -10.30 5.80
C SER A 82 14.27 -9.65 5.60
N ALA A 83 15.07 -9.53 6.66
CA ALA A 83 16.41 -8.94 6.60
C ALA A 83 17.36 -9.69 5.65
N LEU A 84 17.15 -10.99 5.38
CA LEU A 84 17.95 -11.74 4.40
C LEU A 84 17.75 -11.25 2.95
N TYR A 85 16.63 -10.58 2.66
CA TYR A 85 16.38 -9.99 1.34
C TYR A 85 16.97 -8.59 1.18
N TYR A 86 17.31 -7.91 2.28
CA TYR A 86 17.86 -6.56 2.26
C TYR A 86 19.15 -6.45 1.41
N PRO A 87 20.18 -7.31 1.58
CA PRO A 87 21.42 -7.19 0.80
C PRO A 87 21.20 -7.36 -0.71
N ARG A 88 20.20 -8.16 -1.11
CA ARG A 88 19.83 -8.32 -2.52
C ARG A 88 19.31 -7.01 -3.09
N VAL A 89 18.39 -6.34 -2.39
CA VAL A 89 17.85 -5.04 -2.81
C VAL A 89 18.97 -4.00 -2.87
N SER A 90 19.80 -3.90 -1.83
CA SER A 90 20.94 -2.97 -1.80
C SER A 90 21.96 -3.23 -2.92
N ALA A 91 22.24 -4.49 -3.25
CA ALA A 91 23.16 -4.83 -4.33
C ALA A 91 22.61 -4.40 -5.71
N LEU A 92 21.30 -4.59 -5.94
CA LEU A 92 20.63 -4.15 -7.18
C LEU A 92 20.67 -2.62 -7.33
N LEU A 93 20.36 -1.89 -6.25
CA LEU A 93 20.44 -0.43 -6.22
C LEU A 93 21.87 0.08 -6.49
N LYS A 94 22.86 -0.53 -5.82
CA LYS A 94 24.29 -0.20 -6.03
C LYS A 94 24.73 -0.46 -7.47
N ALA A 95 24.34 -1.59 -8.05
CA ALA A 95 24.67 -1.92 -9.44
C ALA A 95 24.05 -0.93 -10.44
N ALA A 96 22.88 -0.38 -10.11
CA ALA A 96 22.19 0.62 -10.90
C ALA A 96 22.61 2.08 -10.59
N ASN A 97 23.54 2.30 -9.65
CA ASN A 97 23.92 3.63 -9.14
C ASN A 97 22.69 4.46 -8.71
N ARG A 98 21.79 3.84 -7.95
CA ARG A 98 20.54 4.41 -7.44
C ARG A 98 20.53 4.35 -5.92
N ASP A 99 19.99 5.39 -5.31
CA ASP A 99 19.74 5.44 -3.87
C ASP A 99 18.26 5.19 -3.58
N MET A 100 18.00 4.62 -2.41
CA MET A 100 16.67 4.40 -1.86
C MET A 100 16.74 4.59 -0.34
N PRO A 101 15.75 5.26 0.29
CA PRO A 101 15.68 5.36 1.74
C PRO A 101 15.71 3.99 2.42
N GLU A 102 16.42 3.87 3.55
CA GLU A 102 16.51 2.60 4.28
C GLU A 102 15.14 1.97 4.61
N PRO A 103 14.11 2.74 5.06
CA PRO A 103 12.77 2.17 5.28
C PRO A 103 12.16 1.53 4.04
N ASP A 104 12.40 2.08 2.85
CA ASP A 104 11.89 1.53 1.60
C ASP A 104 12.65 0.25 1.21
N ILE A 105 13.95 0.16 1.49
CA ILE A 105 14.72 -1.07 1.31
C ILE A 105 14.19 -2.16 2.26
N GLN A 106 13.92 -1.81 3.51
CA GLN A 106 13.32 -2.73 4.50
C GLN A 106 11.92 -3.17 4.07
N LEU A 107 11.08 -2.24 3.59
CA LEU A 107 9.74 -2.54 3.08
C LEU A 107 9.79 -3.47 1.87
N ALA A 108 10.71 -3.21 0.92
CA ALA A 108 10.93 -4.10 -0.21
C ALA A 108 11.35 -5.50 0.24
N ALA A 109 12.22 -5.60 1.25
CA ALA A 109 12.66 -6.86 1.81
C ALA A 109 11.51 -7.66 2.46
N VAL A 110 10.60 -7.00 3.19
CA VAL A 110 9.36 -7.63 3.70
C VAL A 110 8.50 -8.12 2.55
N CYS A 111 8.29 -7.31 1.51
CA CYS A 111 7.51 -7.70 0.34
C CYS A 111 8.07 -8.94 -0.36
N LEU A 112 9.40 -9.00 -0.54
CA LEU A 112 10.08 -10.14 -1.16
C LEU A 112 9.96 -11.42 -0.32
N ASN A 113 10.13 -11.32 1.01
CA ASN A 113 10.00 -12.47 1.92
C ASN A 113 8.61 -13.10 1.85
N HIS A 114 7.58 -12.26 1.80
CA HIS A 114 6.18 -12.70 1.78
C HIS A 114 5.60 -12.89 0.37
N GLN A 115 6.41 -12.69 -0.68
CA GLN A 115 5.96 -12.70 -2.08
C GLN A 115 4.73 -11.79 -2.30
N ALA A 116 4.71 -10.65 -1.61
CA ALA A 116 3.59 -9.74 -1.58
C ALA A 116 3.66 -8.71 -2.71
N THR A 117 2.49 -8.23 -3.15
CA THR A 117 2.40 -7.02 -3.97
C THR A 117 2.36 -5.79 -3.06
N LEU A 118 3.14 -4.75 -3.38
CA LEU A 118 3.14 -3.48 -2.66
C LEU A 118 2.15 -2.51 -3.32
N ALA A 119 1.15 -2.04 -2.57
CA ALA A 119 0.30 -0.92 -2.97
C ALA A 119 0.95 0.39 -2.52
N THR A 120 1.38 1.23 -3.47
CA THR A 120 2.14 2.46 -3.18
C THR A 120 1.85 3.55 -4.22
N ASP A 121 1.98 4.82 -3.82
CA ASP A 121 1.86 6.00 -4.69
C ASP A 121 3.12 6.29 -5.52
N HIS A 122 4.23 5.62 -5.23
CA HIS A 122 5.52 5.76 -5.92
C HIS A 122 6.10 4.38 -6.33
N PRO A 123 5.40 3.61 -7.19
CA PRO A 123 5.83 2.28 -7.63
C PRO A 123 7.22 2.27 -8.30
N GLU A 124 7.58 3.35 -8.98
CA GLU A 124 8.84 3.52 -9.70
C GLU A 124 10.06 3.35 -8.80
N ASN A 125 9.96 3.71 -7.52
CA ASN A 125 11.04 3.54 -6.55
C ASN A 125 11.39 2.06 -6.36
N PHE A 126 10.40 1.17 -6.48
CA PHE A 126 10.56 -0.27 -6.21
C PHE A 126 10.89 -1.11 -7.45
N THR A 127 10.95 -0.50 -8.64
CA THR A 127 11.22 -1.18 -9.92
C THR A 127 12.50 -2.01 -9.91
N LEU A 128 13.56 -1.52 -9.28
CA LEU A 128 14.85 -2.21 -9.18
C LEU A 128 14.90 -3.23 -8.03
N ALA A 129 13.95 -3.19 -7.10
CA ALA A 129 13.93 -4.07 -5.93
C ALA A 129 13.36 -5.46 -6.23
N GLY A 130 12.77 -5.67 -7.42
CA GLY A 130 12.16 -6.94 -7.81
C GLY A 130 10.84 -7.23 -7.10
N VAL A 131 10.22 -6.21 -6.50
CA VAL A 131 8.92 -6.25 -5.82
C VAL A 131 7.82 -6.04 -6.86
N GLN A 132 6.74 -6.82 -6.77
CA GLN A 132 5.51 -6.54 -7.51
C GLN A 132 4.82 -5.35 -6.86
N PHE A 133 4.31 -4.41 -7.66
CA PHE A 133 3.63 -3.23 -7.13
C PHE A 133 2.38 -2.89 -7.92
N VAL A 134 1.50 -2.14 -7.26
CA VAL A 134 0.31 -1.53 -7.84
C VAL A 134 0.22 -0.11 -7.31
N ASN A 135 -0.21 0.81 -8.15
CA ASN A 135 -0.56 2.16 -7.74
C ASN A 135 -2.09 2.29 -7.70
N PRO A 136 -2.71 2.34 -6.50
CA PRO A 136 -4.16 2.53 -6.38
C PRO A 136 -4.68 3.81 -7.01
N TRP A 137 -3.83 4.83 -7.19
CA TRP A 137 -4.20 6.08 -7.85
C TRP A 137 -4.32 5.95 -9.37
N ASP A 138 -3.74 4.92 -9.98
CA ASP A 138 -3.84 4.67 -11.42
C ASP A 138 -5.09 3.84 -11.78
N ALA A 139 -5.94 3.50 -10.80
CA ALA A 139 -7.20 2.78 -11.00
C ALA A 139 -8.28 3.67 -11.65
N ALA A 140 -8.00 4.16 -12.87
CA ALA A 140 -8.95 4.80 -13.77
C ALA A 140 -9.40 3.86 -14.91
N GLU A 141 -8.90 2.63 -14.98
CA GLU A 141 -9.42 1.64 -15.92
C GLU A 141 -10.50 0.78 -15.25
N THR A 142 -11.74 1.21 -15.42
CA THR A 142 -12.91 0.33 -15.37
C THR A 142 -12.57 -0.98 -16.10
N PRO A 143 -12.86 -2.17 -15.55
CA PRO A 143 -12.63 -3.40 -16.29
C PRO A 143 -13.42 -3.34 -17.62
N ARG A 144 -12.73 -3.39 -18.77
CA ARG A 144 -13.32 -3.31 -20.13
C ARG A 144 -14.53 -4.25 -20.33
N TRP A 145 -14.60 -5.36 -19.60
CA TRP A 145 -15.72 -6.29 -19.67
C TRP A 145 -17.06 -5.71 -19.18
N ARG A 146 -17.08 -4.68 -18.32
CA ARG A 146 -18.34 -4.02 -17.92
C ARG A 146 -18.90 -3.10 -19.00
N GLU A 147 -18.03 -2.48 -19.79
CA GLU A 147 -18.44 -1.66 -20.95
C GLU A 147 -18.88 -2.55 -22.11
N GLU A 148 -18.14 -3.63 -22.40
CA GLU A 148 -18.53 -4.62 -23.41
C GLU A 148 -19.84 -5.34 -23.06
N ALA A 149 -20.10 -5.64 -21.78
CA ALA A 149 -21.36 -6.22 -21.34
C ALA A 149 -22.55 -5.24 -21.48
N ALA A 150 -22.33 -3.95 -21.24
CA ALA A 150 -23.34 -2.92 -21.44
C ALA A 150 -23.61 -2.70 -22.94
N GLU A 151 -22.58 -2.68 -23.79
CA GLU A 151 -22.71 -2.61 -25.24
C GLU A 151 -23.40 -3.85 -25.83
N TYR A 152 -23.05 -5.04 -25.36
CA TYR A 152 -23.70 -6.30 -25.77
C TYR A 152 -25.19 -6.34 -25.35
N TYR A 153 -25.50 -5.85 -24.15
CA TYR A 153 -26.88 -5.76 -23.67
C TYR A 153 -27.72 -4.76 -24.48
N VAL A 154 -27.13 -3.61 -24.87
CA VAL A 154 -27.79 -2.59 -25.71
C VAL A 154 -27.94 -3.06 -27.16
N MET A 155 -26.96 -3.77 -27.72
CA MET A 155 -27.02 -4.29 -29.09
C MET A 155 -27.98 -5.48 -29.23
N SER A 156 -28.09 -6.35 -28.23
CA SER A 156 -29.01 -7.51 -28.29
C SER A 156 -30.51 -7.16 -28.21
N ARG A 157 -30.86 -5.93 -27.81
CA ARG A 157 -32.24 -5.42 -27.75
C ARG A 157 -32.69 -4.61 -28.97
N LYS A 158 -31.80 -4.42 -29.96
CA LYS A 158 -32.11 -3.72 -31.22
C LYS A 158 -32.41 -4.64 -32.40
N SER A 159 -32.58 -5.95 -32.17
CA SER A 159 -33.05 -6.91 -33.18
C SER A 159 -34.48 -7.37 -32.93
#